data_AF-A0AAV9ZIA9-F1
#
_entry.id   AF-A0AAV9ZIA9-F1
#
_cell.length_a   1.000
_cell.length_b   1.000
_cell.length_c   1.000
_cell.angle_alpha   90.00
_cell.angle_beta   90.00
_cell.angle_gamma   90.00
#
_symmetry.space_group_name_H-M   'P 1'
#
loop_
_entity.id
_entity.type
_entity.pdbx_description
1 polymer ?
#
loop_
_entity_poly.entity_id
_entity_poly.type
_entity_poly.pdbx_seq_one_letter_code
_entity_poly.pdbx_strand_id
1 'polypeptide(L)'
;MSIVKPETQLYNLSELEKILTTHKVLDAKEITENAFIVTYENEINKDILKKSGIDLAKLLNEDNKKDLENNDKYGYVSVSTAAAITAYGRIYINKLKIWILNNGGKIYYSDTDSLVTDIEVPSKLLGIELGLIKLEHKVKKGYFISSKTYLLELYDGKLIKKAKGVNSNSLTLEDYINMINNKKDIIASKTQSKANFTTGSVNIYNKNVTLRYNSYDKREKLFDKDGK
;
A
#
# COMPACT_ATOMS: atom_id res chain seq x y z
N MET A 1 19.37 -4.58 27.12
CA MET A 1 19.16 -6.05 27.08
C MET A 1 18.64 -6.38 25.69
N SER A 2 19.43 -7.07 24.87
CA SER A 2 18.92 -7.61 23.60
C SER A 2 18.06 -8.82 23.94
N ILE A 3 16.77 -8.78 23.62
CA ILE A 3 15.86 -9.91 23.81
C ILE A 3 15.99 -10.77 22.56
N VAL A 4 17.13 -11.45 22.40
CA VAL A 4 17.29 -12.45 21.34
C VAL A 4 16.45 -13.64 21.76
N LYS A 5 15.33 -13.86 21.07
CA LYS A 5 14.43 -14.98 21.35
C LYS A 5 15.01 -16.24 20.68
N PRO A 6 15.40 -17.27 21.44
CA PRO A 6 15.86 -18.51 20.83
C PRO A 6 14.68 -19.22 20.16
N GLU A 7 15.00 -19.92 19.07
CA GLU A 7 14.06 -20.73 18.30
C GLU A 7 14.52 -22.19 18.37
N THR A 8 13.55 -23.11 18.54
CA THR A 8 13.79 -24.55 18.57
C THR A 8 13.00 -25.20 17.45
N GLN A 9 13.69 -25.88 16.55
CA GLN A 9 13.09 -26.56 15.40
C GLN A 9 13.79 -27.90 15.10
N LEU A 10 13.12 -28.75 14.32
CA LEU A 10 13.67 -29.99 13.81
C LEU A 10 14.33 -29.72 12.46
N TYR A 11 15.56 -30.21 12.27
CA TYR A 11 16.31 -30.08 11.03
C TYR A 11 16.87 -31.41 10.56
N ASN A 12 16.99 -31.57 9.25
CA ASN A 12 17.82 -32.64 8.67
C ASN A 12 19.31 -32.24 8.68
N LEU A 13 20.20 -33.17 8.28
CA LEU A 13 21.65 -32.95 8.33
C LEU A 13 22.10 -31.72 7.51
N SER A 14 21.56 -31.54 6.29
CA SER A 14 21.93 -30.42 5.42
C SER A 14 21.45 -29.07 5.96
N GLU A 15 20.27 -29.04 6.58
CA GLU A 15 19.74 -27.84 7.23
C GLU A 15 20.50 -27.51 8.51
N LEU A 16 20.91 -28.51 9.28
CA LEU A 16 21.74 -28.33 10.47
C LEU A 16 23.09 -27.69 10.11
N GLU A 17 23.77 -28.15 9.06
CA GLU A 17 25.02 -27.53 8.57
C GLU A 17 24.83 -26.05 8.23
N LYS A 18 23.69 -25.70 7.61
CA LYS A 18 23.34 -24.31 7.33
C LYS A 18 23.16 -23.52 8.62
N ILE A 19 22.43 -24.03 9.61
CA ILE A 19 22.23 -23.36 10.89
C ILE A 19 23.55 -23.16 11.64
N LEU A 20 24.43 -24.17 11.66
CA LEU A 20 25.75 -24.09 12.31
C LEU A 20 26.68 -23.03 11.70
N THR A 21 26.54 -22.78 10.39
CA THR A 21 27.37 -21.81 9.65
C THR A 21 26.79 -20.40 9.61
N THR A 22 25.55 -20.21 10.09
CA THR A 22 24.83 -18.93 9.98
C THR A 22 24.33 -18.38 11.31
N HIS A 23 24.02 -19.23 12.29
CA HIS A 23 23.42 -18.86 13.56
C HIS A 23 24.24 -19.37 14.75
N LYS A 24 24.05 -18.73 15.90
CA LYS A 24 24.62 -19.19 17.17
C LYS A 24 23.74 -20.29 17.76
N VAL A 25 24.20 -21.53 17.66
CA VAL A 25 23.54 -22.69 18.26
C VAL A 25 23.77 -22.70 19.78
N LEU A 26 22.68 -22.88 20.52
CA LEU A 26 22.67 -22.99 21.98
C LEU A 26 22.65 -24.45 22.43
N ASP A 27 21.87 -25.28 21.73
CA ASP A 27 21.75 -26.72 21.99
C ASP A 27 21.41 -27.46 20.69
N ALA A 28 21.91 -28.69 20.54
CA ALA A 28 21.61 -29.54 19.41
C ALA A 28 21.59 -31.01 19.86
N LYS A 29 20.46 -31.67 19.65
CA LYS A 29 20.25 -33.07 20.05
C LYS A 29 19.78 -33.90 18.86
N GLU A 30 20.49 -34.98 18.60
CA GLU A 30 20.09 -35.97 17.61
C GLU A 30 18.90 -36.79 18.13
N ILE A 31 17.85 -36.90 17.32
CA ILE A 31 16.74 -37.83 17.57
C ILE A 31 16.95 -39.13 16.78
N THR A 32 17.35 -39.00 15.51
CA THR A 32 17.60 -40.10 14.57
C THR A 32 18.76 -39.71 13.66
N GLU A 33 19.29 -40.67 12.90
CA GLU A 33 20.47 -40.47 12.00
C GLU A 33 20.35 -39.29 11.02
N ASN A 34 19.14 -38.79 10.74
CA ASN A 34 18.93 -37.63 9.88
C ASN A 34 17.91 -36.61 10.44
N ALA A 35 17.73 -36.56 11.76
CA ALA A 35 16.85 -35.59 12.41
C ALA A 35 17.43 -35.08 13.73
N PHE A 36 17.60 -33.75 13.80
CA PHE A 36 18.19 -33.05 14.93
C PHE A 36 17.21 -31.99 15.44
N ILE A 37 17.02 -31.94 16.76
CA ILE A 37 16.39 -30.78 17.42
C ILE A 37 17.49 -29.79 17.69
N VAL A 38 17.36 -28.58 17.15
CA VAL A 38 18.34 -27.52 17.31
C VAL A 38 17.67 -26.32 17.93
N THR A 39 18.29 -25.80 18.98
CA THR A 39 17.93 -24.52 19.59
C THR A 39 19.01 -23.50 19.29
N TYR A 40 18.65 -22.39 18.66
CA TYR A 40 19.59 -21.36 18.22
C TYR A 40 19.02 -19.95 18.40
N GLU A 41 19.90 -18.95 18.42
CA GLU A 41 19.51 -17.54 18.40
C GLU A 41 19.01 -17.15 17.00
N ASN A 42 17.77 -16.65 16.88
CA ASN A 42 17.12 -16.35 15.58
C ASN A 42 17.66 -15.09 14.87
N GLU A 43 18.89 -14.69 15.18
CA GLU A 43 19.61 -13.65 14.47
C GLU A 43 20.84 -14.25 13.82
N ILE A 44 21.03 -13.91 12.53
CA ILE A 44 22.21 -14.31 11.79
C ILE A 44 23.46 -13.72 12.47
N ASN A 45 24.39 -14.60 12.86
CA ASN A 45 25.60 -14.21 13.54
C ASN A 45 26.71 -13.86 12.52
N LYS A 46 27.00 -12.56 12.40
CA LYS A 46 27.99 -12.04 11.44
C LYS A 46 29.41 -12.58 11.67
N ASP A 47 29.76 -12.92 12.90
CA ASP A 47 31.10 -13.43 13.22
C ASP A 47 31.25 -14.91 12.83
N ILE A 48 30.18 -15.70 12.98
CA ILE A 48 30.12 -17.08 12.50
C ILE A 48 30.20 -17.11 10.97
N LEU A 49 29.42 -16.27 10.29
CA LEU A 49 29.45 -16.15 8.82
C LEU A 49 30.83 -15.81 8.27
N LYS A 50 31.52 -14.85 8.88
CA LYS A 50 32.89 -14.46 8.49
C LYS A 50 33.86 -15.63 8.63
N LYS A 51 33.73 -16.42 9.70
CA LYS A 51 34.58 -17.61 9.94
C LYS A 51 34.28 -18.74 8.96
N SER A 52 33.03 -18.90 8.54
CA SER A 52 32.60 -19.90 7.55
C SER A 52 32.86 -19.48 6.10
N GLY A 53 33.32 -18.24 5.85
CA GLY A 53 33.62 -17.74 4.50
C GLY A 53 32.38 -17.51 3.63
N ILE A 54 31.19 -17.40 4.23
CA ILE A 54 29.93 -17.23 3.52
C ILE A 54 29.60 -15.73 3.40
N ASP A 55 29.29 -15.28 2.18
CA ASP A 55 28.82 -13.92 1.93
C ASP A 55 27.37 -13.75 2.40
N LEU A 56 27.16 -12.83 3.34
CA LEU A 56 25.86 -12.45 3.88
C LEU A 56 24.89 -12.02 2.77
N ALA A 57 25.35 -11.30 1.75
CA ALA A 57 24.50 -10.85 0.66
C ALA A 57 23.99 -12.03 -0.18
N LYS A 58 24.83 -13.04 -0.40
CA LYS A 58 24.45 -14.27 -1.13
C LYS A 58 23.43 -15.09 -0.33
N LEU A 59 23.66 -15.27 0.98
CA LEU A 59 22.74 -15.99 1.86
C LEU A 59 21.34 -15.35 1.87
N LEU A 60 21.27 -14.03 2.07
CA LEU A 60 20.00 -13.29 2.10
C LEU A 60 19.26 -13.37 0.76
N ASN A 61 19.98 -13.39 -0.37
CA ASN A 61 19.37 -13.54 -1.69
C ASN A 61 18.82 -14.95 -1.93
N GLU A 62 19.47 -15.99 -1.42
CA GLU A 62 19.00 -17.38 -1.51
C GLU A 62 17.76 -17.61 -0.63
N ASP A 63 17.73 -17.04 0.58
CA ASP A 63 16.58 -17.14 1.48
C ASP A 63 15.35 -16.41 0.91
N ASN A 64 15.54 -15.21 0.34
CA ASN A 64 14.48 -14.50 -0.36
C ASN A 64 13.90 -15.30 -1.54
N LYS A 65 14.72 -16.13 -2.21
CA LYS A 65 14.27 -16.98 -3.32
C LYS A 65 13.47 -18.18 -2.83
N LYS A 66 13.86 -18.79 -1.70
CA LYS A 66 13.13 -19.91 -1.08
C LYS A 66 11.76 -19.49 -0.51
N ASP A 67 11.65 -18.29 0.07
CA ASP A 67 10.37 -17.77 0.56
C ASP A 67 9.34 -17.52 -0.57
N LEU A 68 9.79 -17.35 -1.82
CA LEU A 68 8.91 -17.24 -2.99
C LEU A 68 8.42 -18.61 -3.51
N GLU A 69 9.20 -19.68 -3.30
CA GLU A 69 8.91 -21.02 -3.81
C GLU A 69 8.08 -21.86 -2.81
N ASN A 70 8.19 -21.60 -1.50
CA ASN A 70 7.40 -22.28 -0.47
C ASN A 70 6.05 -21.59 -0.22
N ASN A 71 5.03 -21.96 -1.00
CA ASN A 71 3.63 -21.53 -0.85
C ASN A 71 2.96 -21.97 0.47
N ASP A 72 3.58 -22.82 1.27
CA ASP A 72 2.95 -23.43 2.46
C ASP A 72 2.90 -22.52 3.70
N LYS A 73 3.54 -21.35 3.68
CA LYS A 73 3.41 -20.34 4.75
C LYS A 73 2.03 -19.64 4.79
N TYR A 74 1.15 -19.88 3.82
CA TYR A 74 -0.16 -19.24 3.73
C TYR A 74 -1.33 -20.02 4.35
N GLY A 75 -1.08 -21.07 5.14
CA GLY A 75 -2.13 -21.90 5.77
C GLY A 75 -3.19 -21.16 6.61
N TYR A 76 -2.94 -19.89 6.96
CA TYR A 76 -3.86 -19.03 7.71
C TYR A 76 -4.52 -17.91 6.88
N VAL A 77 -4.30 -17.86 5.56
CA VAL A 77 -4.85 -16.81 4.69
C VAL A 77 -6.10 -17.31 3.98
N SER A 78 -7.27 -16.83 4.43
CA SER A 78 -8.54 -17.10 3.74
C SER A 78 -8.80 -16.08 2.64
N VAL A 79 -8.46 -16.44 1.40
CA VAL A 79 -8.75 -15.61 0.21
C VAL A 79 -10.25 -15.41 0.02
N SER A 80 -11.07 -16.43 0.33
CA SER A 80 -12.53 -16.35 0.24
C SER A 80 -13.12 -15.33 1.21
N THR A 81 -12.62 -15.29 2.45
CA THR A 81 -13.03 -14.29 3.44
C THR A 81 -12.67 -12.87 2.98
N ALA A 82 -11.45 -12.66 2.47
CA ALA A 82 -11.03 -11.36 1.93
C ALA A 82 -11.89 -10.92 0.73
N ALA A 83 -12.21 -11.85 -0.18
CA ALA A 83 -13.09 -11.60 -1.31
C ALA A 83 -14.51 -11.21 -0.86
N ALA A 84 -15.07 -11.90 0.14
CA ALA A 84 -16.38 -11.58 0.70
C ALA A 84 -16.38 -10.16 1.31
N ILE A 85 -15.41 -9.82 2.16
CA ILE A 85 -15.29 -8.50 2.79
C ILE A 85 -15.24 -7.39 1.74
N THR A 86 -14.37 -7.54 0.73
CA THR A 86 -14.22 -6.53 -0.33
C THR A 86 -15.48 -6.42 -1.22
N ALA A 87 -16.18 -7.53 -1.47
CA ALA A 87 -17.45 -7.52 -2.19
C ALA A 87 -18.55 -6.77 -1.40
N TYR A 88 -18.68 -7.04 -0.10
CA TYR A 88 -19.63 -6.34 0.76
C TYR A 88 -19.37 -4.82 0.81
N GLY A 89 -18.10 -4.41 0.93
CA GLY A 89 -17.75 -2.98 0.88
C GLY A 89 -18.16 -2.30 -0.43
N ARG A 90 -17.93 -2.95 -1.57
CA ARG A 90 -18.36 -2.44 -2.89
C ARG A 90 -19.87 -2.37 -3.03
N ILE A 91 -20.59 -3.40 -2.57
CA ILE A 91 -22.06 -3.43 -2.58
C ILE A 91 -22.60 -2.27 -1.74
N TYR A 92 -22.04 -2.04 -0.55
CA TYR A 92 -22.47 -0.97 0.34
C TYR A 92 -22.35 0.42 -0.32
N ILE A 93 -21.18 0.74 -0.87
CA ILE A 93 -20.98 2.03 -1.57
C ILE A 93 -21.85 2.14 -2.82
N ASN A 94 -22.05 1.06 -3.58
CA ASN A 94 -22.93 1.10 -4.75
C ASN A 94 -24.39 1.29 -4.40
N LYS A 95 -24.88 0.75 -3.28
CA LYS A 95 -26.23 1.04 -2.78
C LYS A 95 -26.43 2.54 -2.52
N LEU A 96 -25.43 3.18 -1.90
CA LEU A 96 -25.47 4.63 -1.66
C LEU A 96 -25.44 5.42 -2.98
N LYS A 97 -24.63 5.01 -3.95
CA LYS A 97 -24.63 5.63 -5.29
C LYS A 97 -25.98 5.52 -6.00
N ILE A 98 -26.59 4.34 -5.99
CA ILE A 98 -27.93 4.13 -6.56
C ILE A 98 -28.94 5.02 -5.87
N TRP A 99 -28.88 5.10 -4.53
CA TRP A 99 -29.76 6.00 -3.77
C TRP A 99 -29.57 7.46 -4.21
N ILE A 100 -28.32 7.94 -4.35
CA ILE A 100 -28.04 9.31 -4.81
C ILE A 100 -28.64 9.58 -6.19
N LEU A 101 -28.39 8.69 -7.15
CA LEU A 101 -28.88 8.83 -8.52
C LEU A 101 -30.41 8.82 -8.59
N ASN A 102 -31.07 7.93 -7.82
CA ASN A 102 -32.53 7.83 -7.76
C ASN A 102 -33.18 9.08 -7.14
N ASN A 103 -32.44 9.86 -6.36
CA ASN A 103 -32.90 11.12 -5.77
C ASN A 103 -32.46 12.34 -6.60
N GLY A 104 -32.04 12.12 -7.86
CA GLY A 104 -31.67 13.19 -8.79
C GLY A 104 -30.30 13.83 -8.53
N GLY A 105 -29.49 13.26 -7.63
CA GLY A 105 -28.15 13.74 -7.35
C GLY A 105 -27.12 13.27 -8.38
N LYS A 106 -26.02 14.01 -8.48
CA LYS A 106 -24.86 13.66 -9.29
C LYS A 106 -23.73 13.17 -8.39
N ILE A 107 -22.94 12.24 -8.91
CA ILE A 107 -21.76 11.71 -8.24
C ILE A 107 -20.53 12.18 -9.02
N TYR A 108 -19.74 13.06 -8.41
CA TYR A 108 -18.54 13.62 -9.03
C TYR A 108 -17.32 12.73 -8.85
N TYR A 109 -17.26 11.98 -7.74
CA TYR A 109 -16.14 11.12 -7.42
C TYR A 109 -16.53 10.00 -6.45
N SER A 110 -15.81 8.88 -6.51
CA SER A 110 -15.87 7.82 -5.48
C SER A 110 -14.59 6.99 -5.48
N ASP A 111 -14.13 6.63 -4.28
CA ASP A 111 -12.97 5.76 -4.06
C ASP A 111 -13.15 4.94 -2.78
N THR A 112 -13.16 3.61 -2.94
CA THR A 112 -13.25 2.59 -1.88
C THR A 112 -14.45 2.73 -0.95
N ASP A 113 -14.43 3.68 -0.03
CA ASP A 113 -15.37 3.97 1.04
C ASP A 113 -15.79 5.46 1.08
N SER A 114 -15.39 6.25 0.10
CA SER A 114 -15.67 7.68 -0.02
C SER A 114 -16.40 8.04 -1.32
N LEU A 115 -17.15 9.14 -1.30
CA LEU A 115 -17.80 9.73 -2.48
C LEU A 115 -17.97 11.24 -2.34
N VAL A 116 -18.15 11.92 -3.48
CA VAL A 116 -18.51 13.34 -3.56
C VAL A 116 -19.77 13.49 -4.40
N THR A 117 -20.78 14.19 -3.86
CA THR A 117 -22.09 14.40 -4.48
C THR A 117 -22.60 15.81 -4.19
N ASP A 118 -23.60 16.26 -4.94
CA ASP A 118 -24.28 17.57 -4.79
C ASP A 118 -25.54 17.52 -3.93
N ILE A 119 -25.99 16.33 -3.51
CA ILE A 119 -27.15 16.19 -2.63
C ILE A 119 -26.74 15.87 -1.20
N GLU A 120 -27.58 16.29 -0.25
CA GLU A 120 -27.39 15.94 1.14
C GLU A 120 -27.80 14.48 1.39
N VAL A 121 -26.87 13.71 1.95
CA VAL A 121 -27.12 12.32 2.33
C VAL A 121 -27.96 12.31 3.63
N PRO A 122 -28.99 11.45 3.76
CA PRO A 122 -29.87 11.42 4.92
C PRO A 122 -29.09 11.21 6.20
N SER A 123 -29.46 11.93 7.26
CA SER A 123 -28.83 11.83 8.58
C SER A 123 -28.76 10.40 9.11
N LYS A 124 -29.74 9.55 8.79
CA LYS A 124 -29.74 8.11 9.15
C LYS A 124 -28.60 7.29 8.55
N LEU A 125 -27.98 7.76 7.47
CA LEU A 125 -26.82 7.14 6.83
C LEU A 125 -25.51 7.85 7.21
N LEU A 126 -25.61 8.98 7.92
CA LEU A 126 -24.48 9.80 8.33
C LEU A 126 -24.16 9.60 9.81
N GLY A 127 -22.88 9.43 10.13
CA GLY A 127 -22.46 9.31 11.52
C GLY A 127 -21.00 8.92 11.68
N ILE A 128 -20.56 8.89 12.92
CA ILE A 128 -19.23 8.39 13.32
C ILE A 128 -19.25 6.91 13.74
N GLU A 129 -20.44 6.33 13.84
CA GLU A 129 -20.64 4.95 14.26
C GLU A 129 -20.30 3.96 13.16
N LEU A 130 -20.02 2.70 13.55
CA LEU A 130 -19.66 1.65 12.62
C LEU A 130 -20.77 1.39 11.61
N GLY A 131 -20.42 1.43 10.32
CA GLY A 131 -21.37 1.19 9.22
C GLY A 131 -22.13 2.43 8.76
N LEU A 132 -21.86 3.61 9.32
CA LEU A 132 -22.34 4.90 8.81
C LEU A 132 -21.24 5.63 8.02
N ILE A 133 -21.65 6.56 7.16
CA ILE A 133 -20.73 7.41 6.40
C ILE A 133 -20.48 8.71 7.15
N LYS A 134 -19.22 9.07 7.36
CA LYS A 134 -18.87 10.34 7.98
C LYS A 134 -18.94 11.48 6.95
N LEU A 135 -19.57 12.60 7.31
CA LEU A 135 -19.43 13.84 6.56
C LEU A 135 -18.04 14.43 6.83
N GLU A 136 -17.10 14.24 5.91
CA GLU A 136 -15.73 14.76 6.08
C GLU A 136 -15.63 16.26 5.76
N HIS A 137 -16.20 16.68 4.63
CA HIS A 137 -15.97 18.01 4.07
C HIS A 137 -17.21 18.55 3.35
N LYS A 138 -17.46 19.86 3.53
CA LYS A 138 -18.38 20.62 2.67
C LYS A 138 -17.56 21.28 1.57
N VAL A 139 -17.70 20.78 0.35
CA VAL A 139 -16.90 21.19 -0.81
C VAL A 139 -17.65 22.26 -1.59
N LYS A 140 -16.99 23.39 -1.84
CA LYS A 140 -17.50 24.46 -2.70
C LYS A 140 -17.17 24.20 -4.17
N LYS A 141 -15.96 23.71 -4.46
CA LYS A 141 -15.52 23.36 -5.81
C LYS A 141 -14.56 22.17 -5.79
N GLY A 142 -14.71 21.26 -6.75
CA GLY A 142 -13.85 20.09 -6.89
C GLY A 142 -13.28 19.99 -8.30
N TYR A 143 -12.00 19.66 -8.41
CA TYR A 143 -11.31 19.37 -9.67
C TYR A 143 -10.86 17.91 -9.65
N PHE A 144 -11.52 17.06 -10.42
CA PHE A 144 -11.27 15.61 -10.44
C PHE A 144 -10.55 15.21 -11.73
N ILE A 145 -9.22 15.13 -11.67
CA ILE A 145 -8.40 14.86 -12.86
C ILE A 145 -8.44 13.38 -13.22
N SER A 146 -8.27 12.52 -12.21
CA SER A 146 -8.29 11.07 -12.38
C SER A 146 -8.46 10.33 -11.04
N SER A 147 -8.40 9.00 -11.07
CA SER A 147 -8.45 8.19 -9.84
C SER A 147 -7.35 8.61 -8.86
N LYS A 148 -7.73 9.03 -7.65
CA LYS A 148 -6.81 9.48 -6.59
C LYS A 148 -5.99 10.73 -6.91
N THR A 149 -6.39 11.51 -7.91
CA THR A 149 -5.79 12.82 -8.23
C THR A 149 -6.88 13.87 -8.38
N TYR A 150 -7.06 14.69 -7.34
CA TYR A 150 -8.10 15.71 -7.25
C TYR A 150 -7.72 16.84 -6.30
N LEU A 151 -8.41 17.98 -6.46
CA LEU A 151 -8.34 19.12 -5.57
C LEU A 151 -9.75 19.52 -5.12
N LEU A 152 -9.95 19.75 -3.82
CA LEU A 152 -11.20 20.28 -3.26
C LEU A 152 -10.93 21.65 -2.63
N GLU A 153 -11.73 22.63 -3.03
CA GLU A 153 -11.88 23.93 -2.36
C GLU A 153 -13.10 23.83 -1.44
N LEU A 154 -12.87 24.00 -0.14
CA LEU A 154 -13.91 23.93 0.87
C LEU A 154 -14.58 25.31 1.08
N TYR A 155 -15.75 25.31 1.71
CA TYR A 155 -16.44 26.57 2.05
C TYR A 155 -15.68 27.44 3.06
N ASP A 156 -14.79 26.87 3.86
CA ASP A 156 -13.91 27.58 4.80
C ASP A 156 -12.65 28.17 4.13
N GLY A 157 -12.51 28.01 2.81
CA GLY A 157 -11.34 28.46 2.05
C GLY A 157 -10.15 27.50 2.06
N LYS A 158 -10.22 26.38 2.78
CA LYS A 158 -9.15 25.39 2.80
C LYS A 158 -9.09 24.60 1.50
N LEU A 159 -7.86 24.31 1.06
CA LEU A 159 -7.60 23.46 -0.11
C LEU A 159 -7.15 22.06 0.32
N ILE A 160 -7.83 21.03 -0.19
CA ILE A 160 -7.42 19.63 -0.04
C ILE A 160 -6.87 19.14 -1.36
N LYS A 161 -5.58 18.80 -1.38
CA LYS A 161 -4.87 18.31 -2.57
C LYS A 161 -4.56 16.83 -2.43
N LYS A 162 -4.92 16.03 -3.42
CA LYS A 162 -4.54 14.61 -3.52
C LYS A 162 -3.98 14.36 -4.92
N ALA A 163 -2.83 13.68 -4.98
CA ALA A 163 -2.21 13.33 -6.24
C ALA A 163 -1.59 11.94 -6.16
N LYS A 164 -1.99 11.05 -7.06
CA LYS A 164 -1.49 9.67 -7.07
C LYS A 164 -0.08 9.63 -7.63
N GLY A 165 0.83 9.04 -6.85
CA GLY A 165 2.19 8.75 -7.30
C GLY A 165 3.14 9.94 -7.30
N VAL A 166 2.71 11.12 -6.83
CA VAL A 166 3.53 12.33 -6.67
C VAL A 166 3.19 13.03 -5.36
N ASN A 167 4.06 13.92 -4.90
CA ASN A 167 3.79 14.72 -3.72
C ASN A 167 2.76 15.81 -4.05
N SER A 168 1.58 15.74 -3.43
CA SER A 168 0.49 16.71 -3.63
C SER A 168 0.87 18.14 -3.26
N ASN A 169 1.87 18.34 -2.40
CA ASN A 169 2.35 19.67 -2.03
C ASN A 169 3.15 20.33 -3.15
N SER A 170 3.70 19.55 -4.08
CA SER A 170 4.39 20.09 -5.27
C SER A 170 3.45 20.65 -6.33
N LEU A 171 2.13 20.47 -6.17
CA LEU A 171 1.11 20.96 -7.09
C LEU A 171 0.38 22.17 -6.49
N THR A 172 0.15 23.17 -7.33
CA THR A 172 -0.64 24.38 -7.06
C THR A 172 -2.07 24.20 -7.54
N LEU A 173 -3.00 25.08 -7.12
CA LEU A 173 -4.37 25.10 -7.64
C LEU A 173 -4.39 25.27 -9.16
N GLU A 174 -3.54 26.15 -9.68
CA GLU A 174 -3.42 26.45 -11.09
C GLU A 174 -2.98 25.22 -11.90
N ASP A 175 -2.15 24.35 -11.34
CA ASP A 175 -1.78 23.08 -11.98
C ASP A 175 -3.01 22.17 -12.20
N TYR A 176 -3.92 22.08 -11.23
CA TYR A 176 -5.17 21.30 -11.39
C TYR A 176 -6.09 21.91 -12.44
N ILE A 177 -6.21 23.24 -12.46
CA ILE A 177 -6.99 23.97 -13.47
C ILE A 177 -6.39 23.75 -14.87
N ASN A 178 -5.07 23.81 -15.00
CA ASN A 178 -4.36 23.59 -16.26
C ASN A 178 -4.51 22.15 -16.76
N MET A 179 -4.50 21.16 -15.85
CA MET A 179 -4.74 19.76 -16.23
C MET A 179 -6.17 19.53 -16.74
N ILE A 180 -7.18 20.12 -16.11
CA ILE A 180 -8.58 19.86 -16.48
C ILE A 180 -9.02 20.68 -17.69
N ASN A 181 -8.75 21.99 -17.71
CA ASN A 181 -9.24 22.91 -18.75
C ASN A 181 -8.29 22.96 -19.95
N ASN A 182 -6.99 23.09 -19.67
CA ASN A 182 -5.97 23.33 -20.70
C ASN A 182 -5.31 22.05 -21.21
N LYS A 183 -5.70 20.88 -20.67
CA LYS A 183 -5.18 19.56 -21.06
C LYS A 183 -3.64 19.55 -21.07
N LYS A 184 -3.04 20.17 -20.05
CA LYS A 184 -1.60 20.36 -19.96
C LYS A 184 -0.98 19.39 -18.96
N ASP A 185 0.11 18.75 -19.36
CA ASP A 185 0.94 17.95 -18.47
C ASP A 185 1.71 18.83 -17.49
N ILE A 186 1.81 18.37 -16.24
CA ILE A 186 2.46 19.12 -15.16
C ILE A 186 3.66 18.34 -14.62
N ILE A 187 4.73 19.06 -14.27
CA ILE A 187 5.90 18.47 -13.61
C ILE A 187 5.65 18.50 -12.10
N ALA A 188 5.69 17.33 -11.47
CA ALA A 188 5.52 17.17 -10.04
C ALA A 188 6.72 16.45 -9.41
N SER A 189 6.95 16.68 -8.13
CA SER A 189 8.01 15.99 -7.39
C SER A 189 7.50 14.67 -6.82
N LYS A 190 8.29 13.60 -6.98
CA LYS A 190 8.01 12.27 -6.43
C LYS A 190 9.20 11.80 -5.60
N THR A 191 8.93 11.39 -4.36
CA THR A 191 9.91 10.66 -3.54
C THR A 191 9.99 9.22 -4.01
N GLN A 192 11.19 8.73 -4.29
CA GLN A 192 11.47 7.35 -4.64
C GLN A 192 12.47 6.76 -3.67
N SER A 193 12.28 5.47 -3.38
CA SER A 193 13.24 4.65 -2.67
C SER A 193 13.84 3.64 -3.63
N LYS A 194 15.16 3.44 -3.54
CA LYS A 194 15.88 2.39 -4.26
C LYS A 194 16.73 1.61 -3.26
N ALA A 195 16.47 0.31 -3.18
CA ALA A 195 17.30 -0.59 -2.38
C ALA A 195 18.70 -0.71 -3.01
N ASN A 196 19.73 -0.60 -2.17
CA ASN A 196 21.12 -0.89 -2.51
C ASN A 196 21.53 -2.18 -1.81
N PHE A 197 21.47 -3.29 -2.54
CA PHE A 197 21.77 -4.63 -2.02
C PHE A 197 23.26 -4.80 -1.67
N THR A 198 24.15 -4.07 -2.34
CA THR A 198 25.60 -4.14 -2.06
C THR A 198 25.93 -3.58 -0.67
N THR A 199 25.23 -2.52 -0.25
CA THR A 199 25.46 -1.86 1.05
C THR A 199 24.40 -2.18 2.09
N GLY A 200 23.39 -2.98 1.75
CA GLY A 200 22.25 -3.28 2.64
C GLY A 200 21.46 -2.04 3.07
N SER A 201 21.40 -1.00 2.23
CA SER A 201 20.77 0.29 2.57
C SER A 201 19.67 0.67 1.59
N VAL A 202 18.84 1.65 1.96
CA VAL A 202 17.81 2.21 1.07
C VAL A 202 18.12 3.68 0.81
N ASN A 203 18.30 4.02 -0.47
CA ASN A 203 18.49 5.39 -0.89
C ASN A 203 17.13 6.04 -1.16
N ILE A 204 16.82 7.13 -0.48
CA ILE A 204 15.60 7.91 -0.66
C ILE A 204 15.96 9.23 -1.32
N TYR A 205 15.33 9.53 -2.46
CA TYR A 205 15.59 10.77 -3.21
C TYR A 205 14.33 11.29 -3.88
N ASN A 206 14.33 12.58 -4.19
CA ASN A 206 13.24 13.22 -4.93
C ASN A 206 13.58 13.27 -6.42
N LYS A 207 12.59 12.97 -7.27
CA LYS A 207 12.70 13.03 -8.71
C LYS A 207 11.49 13.75 -9.29
N ASN A 208 11.74 14.62 -10.27
CA ASN A 208 10.67 15.24 -11.04
C ASN A 208 10.07 14.21 -12.01
N VAL A 209 8.74 14.13 -12.02
CA VAL A 209 7.98 13.26 -12.90
C VAL A 209 6.87 14.05 -13.56
N THR A 210 6.58 13.70 -14.82
CA THR A 210 5.49 14.30 -15.56
C THR A 210 4.18 13.61 -15.21
N LEU A 211 3.25 14.37 -14.64
CA LEU A 211 1.89 13.95 -14.41
C LEU A 211 1.07 14.29 -15.66
N ARG A 212 0.60 13.26 -16.38
CA ARG A 212 -0.19 13.50 -17.59
C ARG A 212 -1.64 13.81 -17.26
N TYR A 213 -2.20 14.82 -17.92
CA TYR A 213 -3.60 15.23 -17.71
C TYR A 213 -4.62 14.15 -18.13
N ASN A 214 -4.18 13.21 -18.99
CA ASN A 214 -4.95 12.09 -19.52
C ASN A 214 -4.45 10.73 -19.01
N SER A 215 -3.76 10.65 -17.88
CA SER A 215 -3.15 9.38 -17.41
C SER A 215 -4.15 8.21 -17.20
N TYR A 216 -5.46 8.42 -17.37
CA TYR A 216 -6.50 7.42 -17.16
C TYR A 216 -7.63 7.53 -18.20
N ASP A 217 -7.41 6.92 -19.37
CA ASP A 217 -8.40 6.87 -20.48
C ASP A 217 -9.57 5.91 -20.23
N LYS A 218 -9.60 5.23 -19.07
CA LYS A 218 -10.61 4.20 -18.75
C LYS A 218 -11.93 4.78 -18.20
N ARG A 219 -12.08 6.10 -18.11
CA ARG A 219 -13.26 6.77 -17.55
C ARG A 219 -13.62 7.97 -18.42
N GLU A 220 -14.90 8.11 -18.73
CA GLU A 220 -15.41 9.30 -19.41
C GLU A 220 -15.42 10.49 -18.46
N LYS A 221 -14.94 11.63 -18.95
CA LYS A 221 -15.03 12.91 -18.25
C LYS A 221 -16.41 13.50 -18.56
N LEU A 222 -17.24 13.67 -17.53
CA LEU A 222 -18.52 14.35 -17.65
C LEU A 222 -18.29 15.83 -17.35
N PHE A 223 -18.71 16.68 -18.30
CA PHE A 223 -18.66 18.14 -18.18
C PHE A 223 -20.09 18.67 -18.08
N ASP A 224 -20.26 19.81 -17.40
CA ASP A 224 -21.50 20.56 -17.46
C ASP A 224 -21.71 21.22 -18.83
N LYS A 225 -22.84 21.92 -19.00
CA LYS A 225 -23.21 22.59 -20.27
C LYS A 225 -22.18 23.65 -20.71
N ASP A 226 -21.33 24.12 -19.79
CA ASP A 226 -20.30 25.12 -20.05
C ASP A 226 -18.92 24.49 -20.35
N GLY A 227 -18.86 23.17 -20.48
CA GLY A 227 -17.62 22.44 -20.76
C GLY A 227 -16.66 22.37 -19.57
N LYS A 228 -17.19 22.51 -18.34
CA LYS A 228 -16.43 22.46 -17.08
C LYS A 228 -16.70 21.20 -16.27
#